data_AF-A0A925J3J6-F1
#
_entry.id   AF-A0A925J3J6-F1
#
_cell.length_a   1.000
_cell.length_b   1.000
_cell.length_c   1.000
_cell.angle_alpha   90.00
_cell.angle_beta   90.00
_cell.angle_gamma   90.00
#
_symmetry.space_group_name_H-M   'P 1'
#
loop_
_entity.id
_entity.type
_entity.pdbx_description
1 polymer ?
#
loop_
_entity_poly.entity_id
_entity_poly.type
_entity_poly.pdbx_seq_one_letter_code
_entity_poly.pdbx_strand_id
1 'polypeptide(L)' 'MRREAATIGGDVFAPSSRLATDNAAMIARAGLFRFEQGQRDDWSLNAYATQPLPSIPKAAAAGRP' A
#
# COMPACT_ATOMS: atom_id res chain seq x y z
N MET A 1 -13.15 16.06 -4.51
CA MET A 1 -12.91 15.09 -3.41
C MET A 1 -13.53 15.47 -2.07
N ARG A 2 -13.02 16.44 -1.27
CA ARG A 2 -13.63 16.74 0.07
C ARG A 2 -15.12 17.11 0.01
N ARG A 3 -15.48 18.01 -0.91
CA ARG A 3 -16.88 18.43 -1.12
C ARG A 3 -17.76 17.27 -1.59
N GLU A 4 -17.25 16.41 -2.48
CA GLU A 4 -17.96 15.21 -2.95
C GLU A 4 -18.13 14.15 -1.85
N ALA A 5 -17.11 13.91 -1.03
CA ALA A 5 -17.22 12.98 0.09
C ALA A 5 -18.30 13.43 1.09
N ALA A 6 -18.40 14.74 1.35
CA ALA A 6 -19.43 15.30 2.23
C ALA A 6 -20.86 15.04 1.72
N THR A 7 -21.10 14.96 0.40
CA THR A 7 -22.45 14.69 -0.12
C THR A 7 -22.93 13.28 0.17
N ILE A 8 -22.01 12.35 0.48
CA ILE A 8 -22.32 10.98 0.90
C ILE A 8 -22.08 10.76 2.41
N GLY A 9 -21.87 11.84 3.18
CA GLY A 9 -21.57 11.77 4.61
C GLY A 9 -20.19 11.18 4.95
N GLY A 10 -19.24 11.21 4.00
CA GLY A 10 -17.90 10.66 4.16
C GLY A 10 -16.82 11.71 4.42
N ASP A 11 -15.72 11.24 5.01
CA ASP A 11 -14.51 12.03 5.28
C ASP A 11 -13.37 11.72 4.32
N VAL A 12 -12.52 12.72 4.06
CA VAL A 12 -11.30 12.55 3.26
C VAL A 12 -10.06 12.74 4.11
N PHE A 13 -9.23 11.70 4.11
CA PHE A 13 -7.90 11.69 4.70
C PHE A 13 -6.87 11.69 3.56
N ALA A 14 -5.95 12.65 3.60
CA ALA A 14 -4.86 12.76 2.63
C ALA A 14 -3.54 12.97 3.40
N PRO A 15 -2.43 12.36 2.94
CA PRO A 15 -1.13 12.59 3.56
C PRO A 15 -0.67 14.04 3.38
N SER A 16 0.21 14.52 4.26
CA SER A 16 0.95 15.76 4.00
C SER A 16 1.79 15.63 2.71
N SER A 17 2.11 16.74 2.06
CA SER A 17 2.89 16.74 0.80
C SER A 17 4.20 15.95 0.89
N ARG A 18 4.90 16.01 2.03
CA ARG A 18 6.14 15.26 2.28
C ARG A 18 5.97 13.74 2.35
N LEU A 19 4.74 13.27 2.54
CA LEU A 19 4.41 11.85 2.67
C LEU A 19 3.61 11.31 1.48
N ALA A 20 3.28 12.16 0.49
CA ALA A 20 2.47 11.78 -0.65
C ALA A 20 3.25 11.03 -1.75
N THR A 21 4.56 11.26 -1.83
CA THR A 21 5.48 10.57 -2.76
C THR A 21 6.20 9.42 -2.07
N ASP A 22 6.91 8.59 -2.85
CA ASP A 22 7.74 7.51 -2.31
C ASP A 22 8.71 8.03 -1.24
N ASN A 23 8.67 7.39 -0.08
CA ASN A 23 9.50 7.77 1.06
C ASN A 23 9.81 6.56 1.96
N ALA A 24 10.90 6.62 2.71
CA ALA A 24 11.28 5.54 3.61
C ALA A 24 10.32 5.39 4.81
N ALA A 25 9.64 6.46 5.21
CA ALA A 25 8.75 6.43 6.38
C ALA A 25 7.54 5.52 6.16
N MET A 26 6.96 5.48 4.95
CA MET A 26 5.87 4.55 4.64
C MET A 26 6.33 3.09 4.67
N ILE A 27 7.56 2.81 4.17
CA ILE A 27 8.14 1.46 4.19
C ILE A 27 8.39 1.03 5.65
N ALA A 28 8.97 1.90 6.47
CA ALA A 28 9.19 1.63 7.88
C ALA A 28 7.88 1.38 8.64
N ARG A 29 6.83 2.18 8.38
CA ARG A 29 5.52 1.97 9.02
C ARG A 29 4.88 0.65 8.60
N ALA A 30 4.95 0.30 7.33
CA ALA A 30 4.41 -0.97 6.83
C ALA A 30 5.18 -2.19 7.38
N GLY A 31 6.50 -2.07 7.55
CA GLY A 31 7.34 -3.08 8.19
C GLY A 31 7.01 -3.25 9.68
N LEU A 32 6.93 -2.15 10.43
CA LEU A 32 6.57 -2.15 11.84
C LEU A 32 5.19 -2.79 12.06
N PHE A 33 4.19 -2.41 11.25
CA PHE A 33 2.85 -3.00 11.33
C PHE A 33 2.88 -4.53 11.20
N ARG A 34 3.63 -5.08 10.23
CA ARG A 34 3.76 -6.54 10.06
C ARG A 34 4.52 -7.21 11.19
N PHE A 35 5.58 -6.57 11.67
CA PHE A 35 6.37 -7.06 12.81
C PHE A 35 5.53 -7.13 14.10
N GLU A 36 4.70 -6.12 14.35
CA GLU A 36 3.76 -6.09 15.48
C GLU A 36 2.72 -7.22 15.40
N GLN A 37 2.43 -7.73 14.20
CA GLN A 37 1.58 -8.91 13.97
C GLN A 37 2.36 -10.25 14.01
N GLY A 38 3.64 -10.22 14.36
CA GLY A 38 4.48 -11.41 14.54
C GLY A 38 5.21 -11.88 13.27
N GLN A 39 5.11 -11.17 12.14
CA GLN A 39 5.87 -11.54 10.95
C GLN A 39 7.38 -11.42 11.21
N ARG A 40 8.13 -12.44 10.77
CA ARG A 40 9.60 -12.50 10.76
C ARG A 40 10.04 -13.13 9.45
N ASP A 41 11.02 -12.53 8.80
CA ASP A 41 11.65 -13.06 7.59
C ASP A 41 13.09 -13.44 7.92
N ASP A 42 13.63 -14.44 7.23
CA ASP A 42 15.03 -14.87 7.38
C ASP A 42 15.94 -14.20 6.34
N TRP A 43 17.20 -14.64 6.30
CA TRP A 43 18.21 -14.10 5.38
C TRP A 43 17.96 -14.44 3.89
N SER A 44 16.97 -15.27 3.57
CA SER A 44 16.56 -15.56 2.19
C SER A 44 15.62 -14.51 1.59
N LEU A 45 15.25 -13.47 2.36
CA LEU A 45 14.40 -12.38 1.89
C LEU A 45 14.94 -11.75 0.60
N ASN A 46 14.06 -11.63 -0.40
CA ASN A 46 14.42 -11.15 -1.73
C ASN A 46 13.48 -10.03 -2.21
N ALA A 47 13.97 -9.23 -3.16
CA ALA A 47 13.19 -8.19 -3.79
C ALA A 47 12.42 -8.74 -5.01
N TYR A 48 11.14 -8.36 -5.12
CA TYR A 48 10.29 -8.72 -6.26
C TYR A 48 9.96 -7.45 -7.06
N ALA A 49 10.48 -7.35 -8.28
CA ALA A 49 10.21 -6.21 -9.17
C ALA A 49 8.73 -6.12 -9.58
N THR A 50 8.04 -7.27 -9.60
CA THR A 50 6.60 -7.36 -9.85
C THR A 50 5.96 -8.04 -8.65
N GLN A 51 5.25 -7.26 -7.84
CA GLN A 51 4.50 -7.77 -6.70
C GLN A 51 3.06 -7.26 -6.76
N PRO A 52 2.03 -8.14 -6.70
CA PRO A 52 0.65 -7.68 -6.62
C PRO A 52 0.41 -6.94 -5.31
N LEU A 53 -0.46 -5.93 -5.35
CA LEU A 53 -0.90 -5.27 -4.12
C LEU A 53 -1.67 -6.28 -3.25
N PRO A 54 -1.40 -6.35 -1.94
CA PRO A 54 -2.17 -7.19 -1.03
C PRO A 54 -3.67 -6.91 -1.19
N SER A 55 -4.50 -7.95 -1.13
CA SER A 55 -5.96 -7.89 -1.26
C SER A 55 -6.53 -7.41 -2.61
N ILE A 56 -5.71 -7.11 -3.60
CA ILE A 56 -6.15 -6.88 -4.98
C ILE A 56 -5.79 -8.12 -5.80
N PRO A 57 -6.77 -8.88 -6.35
CA PRO A 57 -6.47 -9.98 -7.25
C PRO A 57 -5.57 -9.49 -8.37
N LYS A 58 -4.53 -10.25 -8.72
CA LYS A 58 -3.79 -9.98 -9.96
C LYS A 58 -4.84 -9.93 -11.06
N ALA A 59 -4.94 -8.80 -11.77
CA ALA A 59 -5.80 -8.73 -12.94
C ALA A 59 -5.48 -9.96 -13.79
N ALA A 60 -6.49 -10.81 -14.03
CA ALA A 60 -6.34 -11.95 -14.93
C ALA A 60 -5.63 -11.40 -16.15
N ALA A 61 -4.47 -11.97 -16.50
CA ALA A 61 -3.66 -11.47 -17.59
C ALA A 61 -4.59 -11.42 -18.80
N ALA A 62 -5.08 -10.22 -19.13
CA ALA A 62 -5.92 -10.03 -20.28
C ALA A 62 -5.02 -10.47 -21.42
N GLY A 63 -5.33 -11.65 -21.98
CA GLY A 63 -4.65 -12.18 -23.15
C GLY A 63 -4.73 -11.08 -24.20
N ARG A 64 -3.64 -10.32 -24.30
CA ARG A 64 -3.47 -9.39 -25.41
C ARG A 64 -3.06 -10.29 -26.57
N PRO A 65 -3.80 -10.30 -27.69
CA PRO A 65 -3.37 -11.05 -28.87
C PRO A 65 -1.97 -10.60 -29.32
#